data_AF-A0A060SAP0-F1
#
_entry.id   AF-A0A060SAP0-F1
#
_cell.length_a   1.000
_cell.length_b   1.000
_cell.length_c   1.000
_cell.angle_alpha   90.00
_cell.angle_beta   90.00
_cell.angle_gamma   90.00
#
_symmetry.space_group_name_H-M   'P 1'
#
loop_
_entity.id
_entity.type
_entity.pdbx_description
1 polymer ?
#
loop_
_entity_poly.entity_id
_entity_poly.type
_entity_poly.pdbx_seq_one_letter_code
_entity_poly.pdbx_strand_id
1 'polypeptide(L)'
;MYGLAPAPPPPIKLGRHRRLAPTAGIHVSPLCLGGMSIGDQWEKIGMGFMTKEMSFKLLDAFYEAGGNFIDTANDYQNETSEKFIGETVSIRAVLNPTSEHNETEKAMAKVLEEIAAEVGASNIQAVAIAYVMQKVPYVFPIVGGRKVEHFRGNLTAPS
;
A
#
# COMPACT_ATOMS: atom_id res chain seq x y z
N MET A 1 6.50 26.11 -31.39
CA MET A 1 6.51 25.54 -30.03
C MET A 1 5.27 24.68 -29.87
N TYR A 2 5.35 23.37 -30.13
CA TYR A 2 4.22 22.46 -29.88
C TYR A 2 4.18 22.16 -28.38
N GLY A 3 3.34 22.87 -27.65
CA GLY A 3 3.04 22.51 -26.27
C GLY A 3 2.27 21.20 -26.27
N LEU A 4 2.88 20.12 -25.77
CA LEU A 4 2.17 18.87 -25.52
C LEU A 4 0.99 19.18 -24.60
N ALA A 5 -0.21 18.77 -25.00
CA ALA A 5 -1.36 18.84 -24.11
C ALA A 5 -1.03 18.07 -22.82
N PRO A 6 -1.43 18.58 -21.63
CA PRO A 6 -1.20 17.87 -20.38
C PRO A 6 -1.82 16.48 -20.46
N ALA A 7 -1.10 15.48 -19.94
CA ALA A 7 -1.61 14.12 -19.91
C ALA A 7 -2.99 14.09 -19.22
N PRO A 8 -3.96 13.34 -19.75
CA PRO A 8 -5.27 13.24 -19.12
C PRO A 8 -5.10 12.74 -17.68
N PRO A 9 -5.91 13.27 -16.73
CA PRO A 9 -5.81 12.85 -15.35
C PRO A 9 -6.08 11.34 -15.25
N PRO A 10 -5.34 10.63 -14.38
CA PRO A 10 -5.49 9.19 -14.25
C PRO A 10 -6.92 8.83 -13.82
N PRO A 11 -7.45 7.70 -14.32
CA PRO A 11 -8.84 7.31 -14.09
C PRO A 11 -9.16 7.09 -12.62
N ILE A 12 -8.15 6.73 -11.81
CA ILE A 12 -8.29 6.54 -10.37
C ILE A 12 -7.22 7.30 -9.58
N LYS A 13 -7.52 7.60 -8.31
CA LYS A 13 -6.68 8.44 -7.44
C LYS A 13 -5.28 7.87 -7.20
N LEU A 14 -5.09 6.56 -7.29
CA LEU A 14 -3.78 5.92 -7.08
C LEU A 14 -2.75 6.35 -8.14
N GLY A 15 -3.17 6.60 -9.38
CA GLY A 15 -2.30 7.15 -10.43
C GLY A 15 -1.93 8.63 -10.24
N ARG A 16 -2.51 9.34 -9.27
CA ARG A 16 -2.17 10.74 -8.97
C ARG A 16 -0.97 10.79 -8.05
N HIS A 17 0.20 10.58 -8.62
CA HIS A 17 1.46 10.51 -7.88
C HIS A 17 1.77 11.83 -7.16
N ARG A 18 2.45 11.73 -6.02
CA ARG A 18 2.85 12.86 -5.19
C ARG A 18 4.35 12.77 -4.93
N ARG A 19 4.99 13.91 -4.75
CA ARG A 19 6.41 13.97 -4.40
C ARG A 19 6.66 13.23 -3.08
N LEU A 20 7.62 12.31 -3.05
CA LEU A 20 7.86 11.46 -1.87
C LEU A 20 8.26 12.26 -0.62
N ALA A 21 9.11 13.27 -0.79
CA ALA A 21 9.58 14.13 0.29
C ALA A 21 9.95 15.52 -0.28
N PRO A 22 10.05 16.58 0.56
CA PRO A 22 10.35 17.93 0.08
C PRO A 22 11.60 18.04 -0.81
N THR A 23 12.61 17.23 -0.51
CA THR A 23 13.92 17.21 -1.18
C THR A 23 14.06 16.10 -2.22
N ALA A 24 13.06 15.23 -2.36
CA ALA A 24 13.10 14.11 -3.29
C ALA A 24 12.49 14.50 -4.64
N GLY A 25 13.20 14.25 -5.75
CA GLY A 25 12.66 14.46 -7.10
C GLY A 25 11.69 13.37 -7.57
N ILE A 26 11.55 12.29 -6.79
CA ILE A 26 10.74 11.13 -7.15
C ILE A 26 9.28 11.30 -6.72
N HIS A 27 8.38 10.82 -7.57
CA HIS A 27 6.94 10.84 -7.36
C HIS A 27 6.42 9.42 -7.20
N VAL A 28 5.61 9.21 -6.17
CA VAL A 28 5.09 7.90 -5.80
C VAL A 28 3.57 7.93 -5.71
N SER A 29 2.93 6.78 -5.88
CA SER A 29 1.50 6.59 -5.63
C SER A 29 1.15 7.02 -4.21
N PRO A 30 -0.04 7.60 -3.98
CA PRO A 30 -0.45 8.09 -2.67
C PRO A 30 -0.60 6.97 -1.61
N LEU A 31 -0.62 5.71 -2.05
CA LEU A 31 -0.57 4.52 -1.21
C LEU A 31 0.65 3.69 -1.58
N CYS A 32 1.26 3.08 -0.57
CA CYS A 32 2.32 2.10 -0.70
C CYS A 32 1.73 0.69 -0.55
N LEU A 33 2.10 -0.27 -1.41
CA LEU A 33 1.68 -1.67 -1.27
C LEU A 33 2.63 -2.41 -0.32
N GLY A 34 2.10 -2.97 0.78
CA GLY A 34 2.88 -3.75 1.74
C GLY A 34 3.11 -5.20 1.29
N GLY A 35 4.38 -5.61 1.23
CA GLY A 35 4.82 -6.92 0.75
C GLY A 35 4.79 -8.04 1.79
N MET A 36 4.49 -7.77 3.06
CA MET A 36 4.53 -8.77 4.15
C MET A 36 3.69 -10.03 3.88
N SER A 37 2.58 -9.89 3.15
CA SER A 37 1.71 -11.01 2.78
C SER A 37 2.11 -11.70 1.47
N ILE A 38 2.96 -11.09 0.67
CA ILE A 38 3.45 -11.62 -0.61
C ILE A 38 4.55 -12.64 -0.31
N GLY A 39 4.32 -13.91 -0.63
CA GLY A 39 5.25 -15.00 -0.36
C GLY A 39 4.59 -16.18 0.36
N ASP A 40 5.30 -17.30 0.39
CA ASP A 40 4.74 -18.64 0.61
C ASP A 40 5.31 -19.42 1.81
N GLN A 41 6.18 -18.81 2.63
CA GLN A 41 6.95 -19.55 3.64
C GLN A 41 6.33 -19.56 5.05
N TRP A 42 5.46 -18.61 5.37
CA TRP A 42 4.89 -18.48 6.72
C TRP A 42 3.63 -19.31 6.96
N GLU A 43 3.19 -20.12 5.99
CA GLU A 43 2.07 -21.06 6.16
C GLU A 43 2.31 -21.98 7.37
N LYS A 44 3.53 -22.52 7.49
CA LYS A 44 3.91 -23.49 8.53
C LYS A 44 3.90 -22.92 9.95
N ILE A 45 3.98 -21.60 10.08
CA ILE A 45 3.93 -20.89 11.38
C ILE A 45 2.56 -20.24 11.63
N GLY A 46 1.57 -20.50 10.76
CA GLY A 46 0.20 -20.01 10.94
C GLY A 46 0.00 -18.52 10.65
N MET A 47 1.00 -17.80 10.14
CA MET A 47 0.89 -16.37 9.81
C MET A 47 0.36 -16.11 8.38
N GLY A 48 0.01 -17.19 7.67
CA GLY A 48 -0.59 -17.14 6.34
C GLY A 48 0.44 -17.02 5.22
N PHE A 49 -0.05 -17.14 3.98
CA PHE A 49 0.79 -17.15 2.79
C PHE A 49 0.00 -16.66 1.56
N MET A 50 0.72 -16.36 0.49
CA MET A 50 0.20 -16.16 -0.86
C MET A 50 1.03 -16.98 -1.84
N THR A 51 0.37 -17.74 -2.70
CA THR A 51 1.06 -18.37 -3.82
C THR A 51 1.64 -17.31 -4.75
N LYS A 52 2.61 -17.71 -5.56
CA LYS A 52 3.19 -16.84 -6.60
C LYS A 52 2.13 -16.27 -7.55
N GLU A 53 1.18 -17.10 -7.97
CA GLU A 53 0.08 -16.67 -8.84
C GLU A 53 -0.82 -15.61 -8.17
N MET A 54 -1.17 -15.80 -6.90
CA MET A 54 -1.95 -14.82 -6.14
C MET A 54 -1.18 -13.50 -5.97
N SER A 55 0.12 -13.61 -5.72
CA SER A 55 1.02 -12.46 -5.56
C SER A 55 1.10 -11.65 -6.85
N PHE A 56 1.25 -12.32 -8.00
CA PHE A 56 1.31 -11.66 -9.30
C PHE A 56 -0.02 -10.98 -9.64
N LYS A 57 -1.16 -11.64 -9.41
CA LYS A 57 -2.48 -11.01 -9.58
C LYS A 57 -2.65 -9.75 -8.75
N LEU A 58 -2.10 -9.72 -7.52
CA LEU A 58 -2.14 -8.54 -6.66
C LEU A 58 -1.21 -7.43 -7.18
N LEU A 59 0.00 -7.78 -7.59
CA LEU A 59 0.98 -6.83 -8.13
C LEU A 59 0.51 -6.23 -9.46
N ASP A 60 -0.06 -7.04 -10.36
CA ASP A 60 -0.67 -6.60 -11.61
C ASP A 60 -1.82 -5.64 -11.34
N ALA A 61 -2.74 -6.00 -10.42
CA ALA A 61 -3.85 -5.12 -10.05
C ALA A 61 -3.37 -3.79 -9.44
N PHE A 62 -2.28 -3.80 -8.68
CA PHE A 62 -1.67 -2.58 -8.13
C PHE A 62 -1.05 -1.71 -9.23
N TYR A 63 -0.32 -2.32 -10.16
CA TYR A 63 0.31 -1.64 -11.28
C TYR A 63 -0.71 -1.05 -12.27
N GLU A 64 -1.71 -1.84 -12.67
CA GLU A 64 -2.83 -1.40 -13.53
C GLU A 64 -3.62 -0.25 -12.90
N ALA A 65 -3.69 -0.22 -11.57
CA ALA A 65 -4.30 0.88 -10.83
C ALA A 65 -3.44 2.16 -10.79
N GLY A 66 -2.22 2.13 -11.34
CA GLY A 66 -1.27 3.24 -11.35
C GLY A 66 -0.34 3.29 -10.13
N GLY A 67 -0.25 2.20 -9.37
CA GLY A 67 0.65 2.05 -8.23
C GLY A 67 2.12 1.94 -8.67
N ASN A 68 3.02 2.57 -7.94
CA ASN A 68 4.48 2.49 -8.21
C ASN A 68 5.34 2.49 -6.93
N PHE A 69 4.71 2.31 -5.77
CA PHE A 69 5.37 2.34 -4.46
C PHE A 69 5.07 1.06 -3.69
N ILE A 70 6.10 0.26 -3.43
CA ILE A 70 5.99 -1.05 -2.79
C ILE A 70 6.96 -1.09 -1.60
N ASP A 71 6.48 -1.56 -0.46
CA ASP A 71 7.23 -1.84 0.75
C ASP A 71 7.53 -3.34 0.83
N THR A 72 8.76 -3.72 1.16
CA THR A 72 9.17 -5.13 1.34
C THR A 72 10.31 -5.23 2.36
N ALA A 73 10.63 -6.44 2.80
CA ALA A 73 11.75 -6.73 3.71
C ALA A 73 12.28 -8.16 3.50
N ASN A 74 13.56 -8.38 3.83
CA ASN A 74 14.20 -9.70 3.80
C ASN A 74 13.46 -10.74 4.65
N ASP A 75 13.00 -10.35 5.84
CA ASP A 75 12.33 -11.27 6.75
C ASP A 75 10.93 -11.65 6.28
N TYR A 76 10.30 -10.85 5.41
CA TYR A 76 8.95 -11.13 4.92
C TYR A 76 8.93 -12.44 4.14
N GLN A 77 8.11 -13.37 4.64
CA GLN A 77 7.94 -14.71 4.06
C GLN A 77 9.29 -15.42 3.86
N ASN A 78 10.24 -15.23 4.79
CA ASN A 78 11.57 -15.86 4.75
C ASN A 78 12.22 -15.67 3.36
N GLU A 79 12.32 -14.40 2.95
CA GLU A 79 12.82 -13.88 1.67
C GLU A 79 11.94 -14.10 0.42
N THR A 80 10.87 -14.90 0.47
CA THR A 80 10.10 -15.17 -0.77
C THR A 80 9.26 -13.99 -1.22
N SER A 81 9.01 -13.01 -0.34
CA SER A 81 8.41 -11.73 -0.71
C SER A 81 9.25 -10.97 -1.73
N GLU A 82 10.52 -10.72 -1.42
CA GLU A 82 11.44 -10.01 -2.31
C GLU A 82 11.67 -10.76 -3.62
N LYS A 83 11.71 -12.10 -3.58
CA LYS A 83 11.83 -12.94 -4.78
C LYS A 83 10.62 -12.76 -5.69
N PHE A 84 9.40 -12.85 -5.15
CA PHE A 84 8.19 -12.72 -5.96
C PHE A 84 8.04 -11.30 -6.51
N ILE A 85 8.27 -10.28 -5.69
CA ILE A 85 8.20 -8.87 -6.12
C ILE A 85 9.28 -8.57 -7.18
N GLY A 86 10.51 -9.03 -6.96
CA GLY A 86 11.65 -8.80 -7.86
C GLY A 86 11.52 -9.54 -9.21
N GLU A 87 10.78 -10.64 -9.25
CA GLU A 87 10.44 -11.31 -10.51
C GLU A 87 9.40 -10.53 -11.33
N THR A 88 8.50 -9.80 -10.67
CA THR A 88 7.53 -8.93 -11.34
C THR A 88 8.16 -7.59 -11.75
N VAL A 89 9.15 -7.10 -10.99
CA VAL A 89 9.77 -5.78 -11.18
C VAL A 89 11.29 -5.90 -11.06
N SER A 90 12.04 -5.64 -12.14
CA SER A 90 13.51 -5.72 -12.16
C SER A 90 14.15 -4.61 -11.32
N ILE A 91 14.17 -4.73 -9.98
CA ILE A 91 14.78 -3.78 -9.03
C ILE A 91 15.40 -4.54 -7.84
N ARG A 92 16.61 -4.12 -7.43
CA ARG A 92 17.33 -4.57 -6.22
C ARG A 92 17.21 -3.53 -5.10
N ALA A 93 16.99 -3.94 -3.85
CA ALA A 93 16.96 -3.07 -2.66
C ALA A 93 17.79 -3.64 -1.49
N VAL A 94 18.13 -2.78 -0.50
CA VAL A 94 19.03 -3.00 0.66
C VAL A 94 18.27 -2.66 1.98
N LEU A 95 18.64 -3.33 3.08
CA LEU A 95 17.86 -3.60 4.31
C LEU A 95 18.09 -2.66 5.52
N ASN A 96 17.11 -2.65 6.46
CA ASN A 96 17.29 -2.54 7.93
C ASN A 96 16.00 -2.94 8.72
N PRO A 97 16.06 -3.60 9.91
CA PRO A 97 14.87 -4.10 10.63
C PRO A 97 14.48 -3.37 11.94
N THR A 98 13.18 -3.48 12.28
CA THR A 98 12.46 -3.44 13.59
C THR A 98 11.49 -2.26 13.90
N SER A 99 10.24 -2.61 14.30
CA SER A 99 9.38 -1.85 15.24
C SER A 99 8.23 -2.70 15.81
N GLU A 100 7.95 -2.57 17.13
CA GLU A 100 6.81 -3.18 17.85
C GLU A 100 5.69 -2.15 18.16
N HIS A 101 4.45 -2.62 18.36
CA HIS A 101 3.22 -1.84 18.54
C HIS A 101 2.88 -1.52 20.03
N ASN A 102 2.29 -0.34 20.32
CA ASN A 102 1.98 0.15 21.69
C ASN A 102 0.47 0.41 21.94
N GLU A 103 0.04 0.45 23.22
CA GLU A 103 -1.35 0.63 23.70
C GLU A 103 -2.13 1.83 23.13
N THR A 104 -1.43 2.88 22.66
CA THR A 104 -2.01 4.05 21.99
C THR A 104 -2.67 3.68 20.66
N GLU A 105 -2.13 2.68 19.95
CA GLU A 105 -2.64 2.26 18.63
C GLU A 105 -4.00 1.55 18.75
N LYS A 106 -4.25 0.88 19.89
CA LYS A 106 -5.54 0.22 20.18
C LYS A 106 -6.66 1.21 20.45
N ALA A 107 -6.36 2.33 21.11
CA ALA A 107 -7.33 3.39 21.38
C ALA A 107 -7.75 4.12 20.08
N MET A 108 -6.81 4.32 19.16
CA MET A 108 -7.09 4.91 17.84
C MET A 108 -8.03 4.04 17.00
N ALA A 109 -7.92 2.71 17.06
CA ALA A 109 -8.80 1.82 16.31
C ALA A 109 -10.28 2.00 16.66
N LYS A 110 -10.61 2.16 17.95
CA LYS A 110 -12.01 2.33 18.40
C LYS A 110 -12.62 3.65 17.94
N VAL A 111 -11.85 4.73 17.95
CA VAL A 111 -12.31 6.04 17.45
C VAL A 111 -12.55 6.02 15.94
N LEU A 112 -11.72 5.28 15.20
CA LEU A 112 -11.88 5.13 13.76
C LEU A 112 -13.15 4.35 13.39
N GLU A 113 -13.59 3.39 14.21
CA GLU A 113 -14.84 2.64 14.01
C GLU A 113 -16.06 3.56 14.11
N GLU A 114 -16.09 4.41 15.13
CA GLU A 114 -17.18 5.37 15.36
C GLU A 114 -17.28 6.40 14.22
N ILE A 115 -16.14 6.97 13.80
CA ILE A 115 -16.10 7.93 12.67
C ILE A 115 -16.51 7.26 11.36
N ALA A 116 -16.10 6.01 11.12
CA ALA A 116 -16.46 5.29 9.89
C ALA A 116 -17.97 5.09 9.74
N ALA A 117 -18.68 4.85 10.85
CA ALA A 117 -20.13 4.77 10.87
C ALA A 117 -20.80 6.13 10.57
N GLU A 118 -20.23 7.23 11.06
CA GLU A 118 -20.77 8.58 10.87
C GLU A 118 -20.59 9.09 9.43
N VAL A 119 -19.43 8.84 8.82
CA VAL A 119 -19.12 9.32 7.46
C VAL A 119 -19.58 8.38 6.34
N GLY A 120 -20.23 7.26 6.68
CA GLY A 120 -20.73 6.27 5.73
C GLY A 120 -19.63 5.55 4.93
N ALA A 121 -18.42 5.44 5.49
CA ALA A 121 -17.33 4.74 4.83
C ALA A 121 -17.54 3.22 4.89
N SER A 122 -17.34 2.55 3.76
CA SER A 122 -17.50 1.09 3.64
C SER A 122 -16.45 0.28 4.42
N ASN A 123 -15.39 0.94 4.90
CA ASN A 123 -14.29 0.30 5.62
C ASN A 123 -13.54 1.33 6.50
N ILE A 124 -13.13 0.93 7.70
CA ILE A 124 -12.42 1.76 8.70
C ILE A 124 -11.03 2.22 8.25
N GLN A 125 -10.29 1.38 7.53
CA GLN A 125 -8.97 1.68 6.98
C GLN A 125 -9.05 2.85 6.01
N ALA A 126 -10.14 2.95 5.22
CA ALA A 126 -10.35 4.07 4.30
C ALA A 126 -10.43 5.43 5.04
N VAL A 127 -11.07 5.45 6.22
CA VAL A 127 -11.18 6.65 7.06
C VAL A 127 -9.84 7.01 7.70
N ALA A 128 -9.12 6.01 8.23
CA ALA A 128 -7.79 6.20 8.79
C ALA A 128 -6.81 6.77 7.74
N ILE A 129 -6.84 6.20 6.53
CA ILE A 129 -6.06 6.65 5.37
C ILE A 129 -6.39 8.11 5.05
N ALA A 130 -7.67 8.46 4.92
CA ALA A 130 -8.10 9.82 4.61
C ALA A 130 -7.66 10.83 5.68
N TYR A 131 -7.86 10.51 6.96
CA TYR A 131 -7.46 11.35 8.09
C TYR A 131 -5.96 11.65 8.11
N VAL A 132 -5.13 10.61 8.00
CA VAL A 132 -3.67 10.75 8.02
C VAL A 132 -3.18 11.56 6.82
N MET A 133 -3.71 11.29 5.63
CA MET A 133 -3.35 12.00 4.40
C MET A 133 -3.77 13.49 4.42
N GLN A 134 -4.77 13.86 5.21
CA GLN A 134 -5.22 15.25 5.36
C GLN A 134 -4.38 16.02 6.40
N LYS A 135 -3.96 15.36 7.48
CA LYS A 135 -3.28 16.02 8.61
C LYS A 135 -1.79 16.22 8.39
N VAL A 136 -1.14 15.36 7.60
CA VAL A 136 0.31 15.37 7.45
C VAL A 136 0.70 15.28 5.97
N PRO A 137 1.30 16.33 5.39
CA PRO A 137 1.86 16.25 4.05
C PRO A 137 3.05 15.27 4.05
N TYR A 138 3.20 14.49 2.97
CA TYR A 138 4.24 13.46 2.81
C TYR A 138 4.09 12.19 3.65
N VAL A 139 2.84 11.84 4.01
CA VAL A 139 2.53 10.50 4.53
C VAL A 139 1.85 9.66 3.45
N PHE A 140 2.34 8.42 3.31
CA PHE A 140 1.89 7.45 2.32
C PHE A 140 1.49 6.18 3.06
N PRO A 141 0.20 5.97 3.34
CA PRO A 141 -0.25 4.78 4.05
C PRO A 141 0.17 3.50 3.33
N ILE A 142 0.73 2.56 4.09
CA ILE A 142 1.03 1.21 3.61
C ILE A 142 -0.25 0.40 3.70
N VAL A 143 -0.72 -0.11 2.57
CA VAL A 143 -1.88 -1.00 2.48
C VAL A 143 -1.39 -2.40 2.14
N GLY A 144 -1.67 -3.34 3.04
CA GLY A 144 -1.38 -4.76 2.85
C GLY A 144 -2.67 -5.56 2.68
N GLY A 145 -2.57 -6.77 2.12
CA GLY A 145 -3.70 -7.67 2.02
C GLY A 145 -3.37 -8.92 1.21
N ARG A 146 -4.14 -9.99 1.45
CA ARG A 146 -4.00 -11.27 0.73
C ARG A 146 -4.99 -11.45 -0.43
N LYS A 147 -5.88 -10.47 -0.62
CA LYS A 147 -7.01 -10.50 -1.56
C LYS A 147 -7.07 -9.19 -2.33
N VAL A 148 -7.27 -9.28 -3.64
CA VAL A 148 -7.38 -8.11 -4.54
C VAL A 148 -8.59 -7.25 -4.17
N GLU A 149 -9.66 -7.86 -3.67
CA GLU A 149 -10.88 -7.17 -3.26
C GLU A 149 -10.62 -6.22 -2.09
N HIS A 150 -9.80 -6.63 -1.12
CA HIS A 150 -9.42 -5.78 0.02
C HIS A 150 -8.58 -4.59 -0.45
N PHE A 151 -7.63 -4.84 -1.38
CA PHE A 151 -6.86 -3.77 -1.99
C PHE A 151 -7.77 -2.76 -2.71
N ARG A 152 -8.70 -3.23 -3.55
CA ARG A 152 -9.66 -2.37 -4.25
C ARG A 152 -10.55 -1.58 -3.30
N GLY A 153 -10.97 -2.16 -2.17
CA GLY A 153 -11.72 -1.48 -1.12
C GLY A 153 -10.98 -0.31 -0.46
N ASN A 154 -9.65 -0.32 -0.47
CA ASN A 154 -8.83 0.80 0.03
C ASN A 154 -8.67 1.93 -0.99
N LEU A 155 -8.92 1.66 -2.28
CA LEU A 155 -8.86 2.68 -3.34
C LEU A 155 -10.08 3.60 -3.35
N THR A 156 -11.19 3.19 -2.72
CA THR A 156 -12.45 3.96 -2.68
C THR A 156 -12.54 4.93 -1.51
N ALA A 157 -11.44 5.16 -0.78
CA ALA A 157 -11.44 6.09 0.34
C ALA A 157 -11.93 7.50 -0.08
N PRO A 158 -12.88 8.09 0.66
CA PRO A 158 -13.34 9.45 0.40
C PRO A 158 -12.17 10.42 0.58
N SER A 159 -12.10 11.42 -0.31
CA SER A 159 -11.10 12.50 -0.29
C SER A 159 -11.64 13.73 0.40
#